data_AF-A0A8T3XAT1-F1
#
_entry.id   AF-A0A8T3XAT1-F1
#
_cell.length_a   1.000
_cell.length_b   1.000
_cell.length_c   1.000
_cell.angle_alpha   90.00
_cell.angle_beta   90.00
_cell.angle_gamma   90.00
#
_symmetry.space_group_name_H-M   'P 1'
#
loop_
_entity.id
_entity.type
_entity.pdbx_description
1 polymer ?
#
loop_
_entity_poly.entity_id
_entity_poly.type
_entity_poly.pdbx_seq_one_letter_code
_entity_poly.pdbx_strand_id
1 'polypeptide(L)' 'MEKEDITLIAQLLTGIKDAIERLEEGVKKKDAEKVTSAKKEILYFQSQIDSLL' A
#
# COMPACT_ATOMS: atom_id res chain seq x y z
N MET A 1 -20.74 5.72 3.46
CA MET A 1 -19.43 5.83 4.13
C MET A 1 -19.62 6.45 5.49
N GLU A 2 -19.30 5.70 6.52
CA GLU A 2 -19.28 6.15 7.90
C GLU A 2 -17.91 6.78 8.26
N LYS A 3 -17.83 7.45 9.40
CA LYS A 3 -16.56 8.06 9.88
C LYS A 3 -15.45 7.02 10.04
N GLU A 4 -15.83 5.79 10.38
CA GLU A 4 -14.93 4.64 10.51
C GLU A 4 -14.33 4.25 9.15
N ASP A 5 -15.14 4.21 8.09
CA ASP A 5 -14.67 3.96 6.72
C ASP A 5 -13.65 5.00 6.26
N ILE A 6 -13.90 6.28 6.54
CA ILE A 6 -12.96 7.37 6.21
C ILE A 6 -11.63 7.18 6.93
N THR A 7 -11.67 6.81 8.21
CA THR A 7 -10.48 6.59 9.03
C THR A 7 -9.69 5.39 8.51
N LEU A 8 -10.38 4.30 8.16
CA LEU A 8 -9.78 3.11 7.60
C LEU A 8 -9.14 3.39 6.23
N ILE A 9 -9.83 4.11 5.34
CA ILE A 9 -9.28 4.52 4.03
C ILE A 9 -8.02 5.36 4.21
N ALA A 10 -7.99 6.30 5.16
CA ALA A 10 -6.79 7.09 5.45
C ALA A 10 -5.61 6.22 5.91
N GLN A 11 -5.88 5.19 6.73
CA GLN A 11 -4.86 4.22 7.15
C GLN A 11 -4.35 3.37 5.97
N LEU A 12 -5.24 2.91 5.09
CA LEU A 12 -4.89 2.15 3.89
C LEU A 12 -4.04 2.98 2.92
N LEU A 13 -4.40 4.25 2.69
CA LEU A 13 -3.60 5.18 1.89
C LEU A 13 -2.22 5.44 2.49
N THR A 14 -2.11 5.50 3.81
CA THR A 14 -0.82 5.61 4.51
C THR A 14 0.02 4.36 4.28
N GLY A 15 -0.57 3.16 4.40
CA GLY A 15 0.11 1.91 4.09
C GLY A 15 0.60 1.83 2.64
N ILE A 16 -0.18 2.34 1.67
CA ILE A 16 0.24 2.44 0.27
C ILE A 16 1.46 3.34 0.13
N LYS A 17 1.45 4.52 0.77
CA LYS A 17 2.60 5.44 0.74
C LYS A 17 3.88 4.74 1.25
N ASP A 18 3.81 4.08 2.40
CA ASP A 18 4.96 3.39 2.99
C ASP A 18 5.44 2.21 2.13
N ALA A 19 4.53 1.51 1.46
CA ALA A 19 4.87 0.46 0.51
C ALA A 19 5.54 1.01 -0.77
N ILE A 20 5.12 2.19 -1.26
CA ILE A 20 5.79 2.88 -2.37
C ILE A 20 7.22 3.28 -1.99
N GLU A 21 7.43 3.82 -0.79
CA GLU A 21 8.79 4.16 -0.31
C GLU A 21 9.70 2.92 -0.26
N ARG A 22 9.18 1.79 0.24
CA ARG A 22 9.92 0.50 0.21
C ARG A 22 10.17 -0.01 -1.20
N LEU A 23 9.23 0.17 -2.12
CA LEU A 23 9.40 -0.18 -3.53
C LEU A 23 10.55 0.61 -4.15
N GLU A 24 10.59 1.93 -3.94
CA GLU A 24 11.66 2.80 -4.44
C GLU A 24 13.03 2.38 -3.89
N GLU A 25 13.12 2.08 -2.59
CA GLU A 25 14.34 1.56 -1.99
C GLU A 25 14.77 0.23 -2.59
N GLY A 26 13.83 -0.69 -2.81
CA GLY A 26 14.08 -1.99 -3.43
C GLY A 26 14.63 -1.84 -4.85
N VAL A 27 14.04 -0.94 -5.65
CA VAL A 27 14.52 -0.63 -7.00
C VAL A 27 15.93 -0.04 -6.97
N LYS A 28 16.18 0.95 -6.09
CA LYS A 28 17.51 1.58 -5.93
C LYS A 28 18.59 0.56 -5.55
N LYS A 29 18.26 -0.40 -4.69
CA LYS A 29 19.17 -1.44 -4.19
C LYS A 29 19.24 -2.70 -5.07
N LYS A 30 18.46 -2.77 -6.15
CA LYS A 30 18.28 -3.98 -6.98
C LYS A 30 17.82 -5.21 -6.16
N ASP A 31 17.04 -4.96 -5.11
CA ASP A 31 16.47 -5.99 -4.23
C ASP A 31 15.11 -6.45 -4.79
N ALA A 32 15.14 -7.54 -5.57
CA ALA A 32 13.96 -8.07 -6.25
C ALA A 32 12.88 -8.58 -5.28
N GLU A 33 13.28 -9.07 -4.09
CA GLU A 33 12.35 -9.55 -3.08
C GLU A 33 11.59 -8.38 -2.48
N LYS A 34 12.29 -7.32 -2.09
CA LYS A 34 11.68 -6.08 -1.56
C LYS A 34 10.77 -5.41 -2.57
N VAL A 35 11.15 -5.39 -3.85
CA VAL A 35 10.28 -4.89 -4.93
C VAL A 35 9.00 -5.71 -5.04
N THR A 36 9.12 -7.03 -4.95
CA THR A 36 7.98 -7.95 -5.10
C THR A 36 7.03 -7.85 -3.91
N SER A 37 7.55 -7.82 -2.68
CA SER A 37 6.72 -7.68 -1.48
C SER A 37 6.00 -6.34 -1.43
N ALA A 38 6.70 -5.24 -1.72
CA ALA A 38 6.09 -3.90 -1.76
C ALA A 38 4.94 -3.81 -2.78
N LYS A 39 5.11 -4.39 -3.99
CA LYS A 39 4.03 -4.45 -5.00
C LYS A 39 2.81 -5.23 -4.51
N LYS A 40 3.03 -6.37 -3.83
CA LYS A 40 1.92 -7.17 -3.28
C LYS A 40 1.14 -6.40 -2.22
N GLU A 41 1.84 -5.67 -1.34
CA GLU A 41 1.18 -4.86 -0.31
C GLU A 41 0.38 -3.70 -0.91
N ILE A 42 0.92 -3.02 -1.93
CA ILE A 42 0.18 -1.96 -2.65
C ILE A 42 -1.13 -2.51 -3.21
N LEU A 43 -1.06 -3.65 -3.93
CA LEU A 43 -2.25 -4.29 -4.50
C LEU A 43 -3.24 -4.74 -3.42
N TYR A 44 -2.74 -5.25 -2.30
CA TYR A 44 -3.59 -5.61 -1.16
C TYR A 44 -4.35 -4.40 -0.62
N PHE A 45 -3.67 -3.29 -0.31
CA PHE A 45 -4.34 -2.10 0.19
C PHE A 45 -5.30 -1.49 -0.82
N GLN A 46 -4.96 -1.49 -2.12
CA GLN A 46 -5.87 -1.08 -3.19
C GLN A 46 -7.16 -1.92 -3.18
N SER A 47 -7.06 -3.24 -3.09
CA SER A 47 -8.24 -4.11 -3.01
C SER A 47 -9.13 -3.84 -1.80
N GLN A 48 -8.54 -3.45 -0.66
CA GLN A 48 -9.29 -3.07 0.53
C GLN A 48 -10.02 -1.74 0.34
N ILE A 49 -9.38 -0.75 -0.30
CA ILE A 49 -10.02 0.53 -0.64
C ILE A 49 -11.18 0.30 -1.62
N ASP A 50 -10.97 -0.50 -2.67
CA ASP A 50 -12.00 -0.82 -3.67
C ASP A 50 -13.20 -1.54 -3.04
N SER A 51 -13.01 -2.26 -1.93
CA SER A 51 -14.10 -2.93 -1.21
C SER A 51 -14.90 -1.98 -0.30
N LEU A 52 -14.37 -0.79 -0.01
CA LEU A 52 -14.99 0.22 0.87
C LEU A 52 -15.70 1.34 0.10
N LEU A 53 -15.45 1.46 -1.22
CA LEU A 53 -16.05 2.44 -2.13
C LEU A 53 -17.25 1.84 -2.88
#